data_AF-A0AAU2GKY4-F1
#
_entry.id   AF-A0AAU2GKY4-F1
#
_cell.length_a   1.000
_cell.length_b   1.000
_cell.length_c   1.000
_cell.angle_alpha   90.00
_cell.angle_beta   90.00
_cell.angle_gamma   90.00
#
_symmetry.space_group_name_H-M   'P 1'
#
loop_
_entity.id
_entity.type
_entity.pdbx_description
1 polymer ?
#
loop_
_entity_poly.entity_id
_entity_poly.type
_entity_poly.pdbx_seq_one_letter_code
_entity_poly.pdbx_strand_id
1 'polypeptide(L)'
;MNSNTFRMPAAVLLATGAVALLTAPPALATAGGGSTGGGEGKAGAVVLRAGLDVGLLNKTVHVPLKTTLNEVSAPATAQKTALSVTLDGVEGGQPVSVLRADVATSKATADKNRAEAEANLANAEVHVPGLPLLSLIQVEKVTSKAVCEAGKKPVAASNVLGTVTALGKKVTLSAGGPTKVEVPKVGLVSLELSGTETTSTTAAAAALRLKVSVNPLDLNVAQVEGEVVLAEAHCETPAGPAPEPSGADVKAQSAASGTGAALTNDANLAETGGGSMTPYVAGGALALLGIGVTALVVTRRGRSS
;
A
#
# COMPACT_ATOMS: atom_id res chain seq x y z
N MET A 1 -52.12 -8.51 -36.28
CA MET A 1 -51.55 -9.43 -35.26
C MET A 1 -50.05 -9.18 -35.26
N ASN A 2 -49.39 -8.54 -34.30
CA ASN A 2 -49.73 -8.11 -32.95
C ASN A 2 -48.96 -6.80 -32.68
N SER A 3 -49.67 -5.71 -32.37
CA SER A 3 -49.11 -4.45 -31.89
C SER A 3 -48.95 -4.54 -30.37
N ASN A 4 -47.87 -4.03 -29.79
CA ASN A 4 -47.82 -3.75 -28.34
C ASN A 4 -47.17 -2.40 -28.06
N THR A 5 -48.05 -1.42 -27.93
CA THR A 5 -47.87 -0.10 -27.32
C THR A 5 -48.07 -0.23 -25.80
N PHE A 6 -47.14 0.23 -24.97
CA PHE A 6 -47.38 0.54 -23.54
C PHE A 6 -46.41 1.66 -23.13
N ARG A 7 -46.84 2.92 -23.12
CA ARG A 7 -47.45 3.69 -22.00
C ARG A 7 -46.50 3.96 -20.82
N MET A 8 -46.11 5.24 -20.71
CA MET A 8 -45.60 5.88 -19.48
C MET A 8 -46.63 5.83 -18.35
N PRO A 9 -46.17 5.86 -17.08
CA PRO A 9 -46.92 6.45 -16.00
C PRO A 9 -46.21 7.70 -15.45
N ALA A 10 -46.94 8.81 -15.45
CA ALA A 10 -46.72 9.91 -14.53
C ALA A 10 -47.29 9.50 -13.16
N ALA A 11 -46.49 9.63 -12.10
CA ALA A 11 -46.98 9.60 -10.73
C ALA A 11 -46.20 10.63 -9.91
N VAL A 12 -46.86 11.77 -9.70
CA VAL A 12 -46.55 12.78 -8.69
C VAL A 12 -47.16 12.32 -7.38
N LEU A 13 -46.38 12.23 -6.30
CA LEU A 13 -46.85 12.27 -4.92
C LEU A 13 -45.75 12.87 -4.03
N LEU A 14 -46.08 14.00 -3.39
CA LEU A 14 -45.32 14.69 -2.36
C LEU A 14 -45.47 13.94 -1.03
N ALA A 15 -44.37 13.70 -0.31
CA ALA A 15 -44.37 13.51 1.14
C ALA A 15 -42.99 13.85 1.74
N THR A 16 -43.02 14.79 2.68
CA THR A 16 -41.93 15.26 3.53
C THR A 16 -41.40 14.17 4.47
N GLY A 17 -40.09 14.02 4.59
CA GLY A 17 -39.45 13.20 5.62
C GLY A 17 -37.93 13.34 5.59
N ALA A 18 -37.34 13.75 6.71
CA ALA A 18 -35.94 14.13 6.88
C ALA A 18 -34.95 13.02 6.47
N VAL A 19 -34.02 13.33 5.56
CA VAL A 19 -32.84 12.48 5.30
C VAL A 19 -31.64 13.17 5.95
N ALA A 20 -31.16 12.57 7.04
CA ALA A 20 -29.85 12.88 7.60
C ALA A 20 -28.79 12.47 6.57
N LEU A 21 -28.08 13.45 6.03
CA LEU A 21 -26.90 13.24 5.18
C LEU A 21 -25.77 12.71 6.05
N LEU A 22 -25.61 11.38 6.10
CA LEU A 22 -24.34 10.77 6.49
C LEU A 22 -23.33 11.05 5.37
N THR A 23 -22.40 11.95 5.64
CA THR A 23 -21.16 12.08 4.88
C THR A 23 -20.27 10.87 5.18
N ALA A 24 -20.46 9.79 4.42
CA ALA A 24 -19.49 8.70 4.34
C ALA A 24 -18.48 9.05 3.23
N PRO A 25 -17.16 9.11 3.52
CA PRO A 25 -16.14 9.24 2.50
C PRO A 25 -16.13 7.99 1.59
N PRO A 26 -15.74 8.12 0.30
CA PRO A 26 -15.66 6.99 -0.61
C PRO A 26 -14.50 6.09 -0.16
N ALA A 27 -14.84 5.01 0.55
CA ALA A 27 -13.93 3.89 0.74
C ALA A 27 -13.75 3.21 -0.62
N LEU A 28 -12.51 3.20 -1.08
CA LEU A 28 -12.05 2.47 -2.25
C LEU A 28 -12.54 1.02 -2.19
N ALA A 29 -13.24 0.61 -3.24
CA ALA A 29 -13.69 -0.74 -3.45
C ALA A 29 -12.49 -1.70 -3.59
N THR A 30 -12.13 -2.36 -2.50
CA THR A 30 -11.37 -3.61 -2.55
C THR A 30 -12.36 -4.73 -2.90
N ALA A 31 -12.52 -4.98 -4.20
CA ALA A 31 -13.17 -6.18 -4.66
C ALA A 31 -12.27 -7.39 -4.32
N GLY A 32 -12.80 -8.35 -3.54
CA GLY A 32 -12.25 -9.70 -3.49
C GLY A 32 -12.32 -10.41 -2.14
N GLY A 33 -13.33 -11.27 -1.98
CA GLY A 33 -13.26 -12.46 -1.11
C GLY A 33 -13.76 -12.28 0.32
N GLY A 34 -15.03 -12.62 0.55
CA GLY A 34 -15.51 -12.92 1.89
C GLY A 34 -14.75 -14.13 2.46
N SER A 35 -14.13 -13.97 3.62
CA SER A 35 -13.67 -15.06 4.47
C SER A 35 -14.22 -14.86 5.87
N THR A 36 -15.16 -15.73 6.23
CA THR A 36 -15.61 -15.97 7.60
C THR A 36 -14.54 -16.77 8.33
N GLY A 37 -13.67 -16.09 9.09
CA GLY A 37 -12.62 -16.74 9.87
C GLY A 37 -11.75 -15.74 10.61
N GLY A 38 -12.30 -15.04 11.60
CA GLY A 38 -11.52 -14.16 12.47
C GLY A 38 -10.56 -14.98 13.33
N GLY A 39 -9.27 -14.98 12.99
CA GLY A 39 -8.22 -15.64 13.79
C GLY A 39 -7.02 -16.16 13.00
N GLU A 40 -7.16 -16.36 11.69
CA GLU A 40 -6.04 -16.80 10.84
C GLU A 40 -5.30 -15.59 10.24
N GLY A 41 -3.96 -15.68 10.19
CA GLY A 41 -3.14 -14.64 9.60
C GLY A 41 -3.40 -14.54 8.10
N LYS A 42 -3.02 -13.41 7.50
CA LYS A 42 -3.09 -13.26 6.04
C LYS A 42 -1.68 -13.15 5.49
N ALA A 43 -1.43 -13.80 4.37
CA ALA A 43 -0.19 -13.64 3.64
C ALA A 43 -0.50 -13.65 2.15
N GLY A 44 0.27 -12.89 1.39
CA GLY A 44 0.21 -12.93 -0.05
C GLY A 44 1.53 -12.54 -0.68
N ALA A 45 1.80 -13.12 -1.83
CA ALA A 45 3.02 -12.92 -2.58
C ALA A 45 2.68 -12.67 -4.05
N VAL A 46 3.39 -11.72 -4.66
CA VAL A 46 3.20 -11.32 -6.06
C VAL A 46 4.57 -11.18 -6.70
N VAL A 47 4.77 -11.79 -7.87
CA VAL A 47 6.06 -11.69 -8.57
C VAL A 47 6.19 -10.35 -9.29
N LEU A 48 5.13 -9.91 -9.97
CA LEU A 48 5.10 -8.64 -10.69
C LEU A 48 3.74 -7.99 -10.52
N ARG A 49 3.74 -6.72 -10.14
CA ARG A 49 2.60 -5.82 -10.23
C ARG A 49 3.04 -4.61 -11.06
N ALA A 50 2.38 -4.38 -12.18
CA ALA A 50 2.61 -3.19 -12.97
C ALA A 50 1.29 -2.45 -13.20
N GLY A 51 1.30 -1.16 -12.89
CA GLY A 51 0.23 -0.22 -13.16
C GLY A 51 0.80 0.90 -14.01
N LEU A 52 0.66 0.78 -15.32
CA LEU A 52 1.16 1.73 -16.31
C LEU A 52 -0.01 2.43 -16.97
N ASP A 53 0.12 3.71 -17.26
CA ASP A 53 -0.80 4.48 -18.06
C ASP A 53 -0.11 4.85 -19.36
N VAL A 54 -0.73 4.47 -20.48
CA VAL A 54 -0.19 4.73 -21.82
C VAL A 54 -1.00 5.86 -22.44
N GLY A 55 -0.36 7.02 -22.57
CA GLY A 55 -0.88 8.16 -23.30
C GLY A 55 -0.55 8.04 -24.79
N LEU A 56 -1.59 7.87 -25.61
CA LEU A 56 -1.49 7.85 -27.07
C LEU A 56 -1.93 9.21 -27.65
N LEU A 57 -1.42 9.55 -28.84
CA LEU A 57 -1.87 10.70 -29.64
C LEU A 57 -1.92 12.03 -28.86
N ASN A 58 -0.78 12.53 -28.37
CA ASN A 58 -0.69 13.75 -27.55
C ASN A 58 -1.49 13.66 -26.24
N LYS A 59 -1.49 12.49 -25.59
CA LYS A 59 -2.18 12.26 -24.30
C LYS A 59 -3.71 12.45 -24.37
N THR A 60 -4.28 12.38 -25.57
CA THR A 60 -5.74 12.50 -25.73
C THR A 60 -6.47 11.20 -25.43
N VAL A 61 -5.76 10.07 -25.53
CA VAL A 61 -6.28 8.75 -25.19
C VAL A 61 -5.36 8.12 -24.15
N HIS A 62 -5.92 7.83 -22.97
CA HIS A 62 -5.25 7.14 -21.88
C HIS A 62 -5.72 5.68 -21.84
N VAL A 63 -4.78 4.76 -21.95
CA VAL A 63 -5.04 3.32 -21.85
C VAL A 63 -4.40 2.80 -20.57
N PRO A 64 -5.18 2.54 -19.50
CA PRO A 64 -4.64 1.99 -18.27
C PRO A 64 -4.27 0.52 -18.47
N LEU A 65 -3.02 0.18 -18.19
CA LEU A 65 -2.49 -1.16 -18.21
C LEU A 65 -2.21 -1.61 -16.78
N LYS A 66 -3.04 -2.53 -16.29
CA LYS A 66 -2.84 -3.20 -15.01
C LYS A 66 -2.53 -4.67 -15.27
N THR A 67 -1.40 -5.13 -14.78
CA THR A 67 -1.02 -6.54 -14.85
C THR A 67 -0.47 -7.00 -13.51
N THR A 68 -0.95 -8.15 -13.05
CA THR A 68 -0.46 -8.85 -11.86
C THR A 68 -0.10 -10.27 -12.24
N LEU A 69 1.07 -10.74 -11.81
CA LEU A 69 1.58 -12.06 -12.16
C LEU A 69 1.91 -12.87 -10.91
N ASN A 70 1.48 -14.13 -10.95
CA ASN A 70 1.65 -15.10 -9.87
C ASN A 70 1.25 -14.52 -8.51
N GLU A 71 0.15 -13.77 -8.48
CA GLU A 71 -0.46 -13.31 -7.23
C GLU A 71 -1.10 -14.51 -6.52
N VAL A 72 -0.67 -14.77 -5.29
CA VAL A 72 -1.20 -15.84 -4.45
C VAL A 72 -1.59 -15.28 -3.10
N SER A 73 -2.70 -15.80 -2.56
CA SER A 73 -3.17 -15.52 -1.21
C SER A 73 -3.15 -16.81 -0.40
N ALA A 74 -2.68 -16.72 0.84
CA ALA A 74 -2.51 -17.88 1.70
C ALA A 74 -3.81 -18.64 2.00
N PRO A 75 -3.76 -19.98 2.15
CA PRO A 75 -2.64 -20.85 1.81
C PRO A 75 -2.62 -21.14 0.30
N ALA A 76 -1.59 -20.66 -0.41
CA ALA A 76 -1.42 -20.97 -1.82
C ALA A 76 0.05 -20.84 -2.24
N THR A 77 0.39 -21.55 -3.29
CA THR A 77 1.74 -21.60 -3.83
C THR A 77 1.64 -21.65 -5.35
N ALA A 78 2.39 -20.78 -6.03
CA ALA A 78 2.45 -20.70 -7.48
C ALA A 78 3.91 -20.67 -7.94
N GLN A 79 4.24 -21.56 -8.87
CA GLN A 79 5.55 -21.61 -9.53
C GLN A 79 5.36 -21.62 -11.04
N LYS A 80 6.18 -20.84 -11.74
CA LYS A 80 6.36 -20.94 -13.18
C LYS A 80 7.83 -20.87 -13.55
N THR A 81 8.25 -21.81 -14.38
CA THR A 81 9.53 -21.81 -15.09
C THR A 81 9.28 -21.27 -16.50
N ALA A 82 10.03 -20.25 -16.93
CA ALA A 82 9.81 -19.49 -18.16
C ALA A 82 8.42 -18.82 -18.22
N LEU A 83 8.38 -17.54 -17.83
CA LEU A 83 7.17 -16.72 -17.84
C LEU A 83 7.29 -15.68 -18.96
N SER A 84 6.35 -15.65 -19.90
CA SER A 84 6.15 -14.57 -20.86
C SER A 84 4.70 -14.13 -20.80
N VAL A 85 4.46 -12.84 -20.55
CA VAL A 85 3.11 -12.27 -20.54
C VAL A 85 2.99 -11.28 -21.67
N THR A 86 2.09 -11.57 -22.60
CA THR A 86 1.78 -10.73 -23.74
C THR A 86 0.52 -9.91 -23.47
N LEU A 87 0.55 -8.64 -23.87
CA LEU A 87 -0.63 -7.80 -23.93
C LEU A 87 -1.03 -7.61 -25.38
N ASP A 88 -2.28 -7.91 -25.71
CA ASP A 88 -2.84 -7.69 -27.03
C ASP A 88 -3.37 -6.25 -27.14
N GLY A 89 -3.01 -5.54 -28.21
CA GLY A 89 -3.72 -4.32 -28.63
C GLY A 89 -3.11 -2.97 -28.27
N VAL A 90 -1.86 -2.90 -27.80
CA VAL A 90 -1.19 -1.62 -27.48
C VAL A 90 -0.28 -1.08 -28.61
N GLU A 91 0.02 -1.92 -29.61
CA GLU A 91 0.93 -1.57 -30.71
C GLU A 91 0.43 -2.16 -32.04
N GLY A 92 -0.64 -1.57 -32.59
CA GLY A 92 -1.18 -1.99 -33.90
C GLY A 92 -1.71 -3.43 -33.98
N GLY A 93 -2.07 -4.03 -32.84
CA GLY A 93 -2.57 -5.41 -32.76
C GLY A 93 -1.49 -6.48 -32.54
N GLN A 94 -0.22 -6.09 -32.36
CA GLN A 94 0.84 -7.06 -32.01
C GLN A 94 0.91 -7.30 -30.49
N PRO A 95 1.09 -8.56 -30.06
CA PRO A 95 1.28 -8.89 -28.65
C PRO A 95 2.63 -8.38 -28.13
N VAL A 96 2.62 -7.53 -27.11
CA VAL A 96 3.86 -7.05 -26.47
C VAL A 96 4.14 -7.85 -25.20
N SER A 97 5.31 -8.48 -25.12
CA SER A 97 5.76 -9.21 -23.93
C SER A 97 6.24 -8.23 -22.85
N VAL A 98 5.51 -8.11 -21.73
CA VAL A 98 5.79 -7.14 -20.65
C VAL A 98 6.81 -7.69 -19.66
N LEU A 99 6.75 -8.99 -19.35
CA LEU A 99 7.72 -9.64 -18.47
C LEU A 99 8.19 -10.94 -19.11
N ARG A 100 9.51 -11.10 -19.14
CA ARG A 100 10.18 -12.38 -19.35
C ARG A 100 10.97 -12.75 -18.10
N ALA A 101 10.88 -13.99 -17.63
CA ALA A 101 11.70 -14.47 -16.51
C ALA A 101 11.91 -15.98 -16.58
N ASP A 102 13.07 -16.46 -16.15
CA ASP A 102 13.38 -17.90 -16.12
C ASP A 102 12.66 -18.61 -14.97
N VAL A 103 12.63 -17.98 -13.79
CA VAL A 103 11.97 -18.53 -12.61
C VAL A 103 11.15 -17.44 -11.94
N ALA A 104 9.88 -17.73 -11.71
CA ALA A 104 8.96 -16.90 -10.97
C ALA A 104 8.20 -17.75 -9.95
N THR A 105 8.49 -17.56 -8.67
CA THR A 105 7.86 -18.29 -7.56
C THR A 105 7.21 -17.32 -6.59
N SER A 106 5.96 -17.60 -6.25
CA SER A 106 5.22 -16.94 -5.18
C SER A 106 4.67 -17.98 -4.23
N LYS A 107 4.91 -17.79 -2.93
CA LYS A 107 4.42 -18.68 -1.87
C LYS A 107 3.81 -17.83 -0.78
N ALA A 108 2.61 -18.20 -0.35
CA ALA A 108 1.95 -17.59 0.79
C ALA A 108 1.34 -18.68 1.67
N THR A 109 1.74 -18.70 2.93
CA THR A 109 1.25 -19.64 3.94
C THR A 109 0.78 -18.86 5.14
N ALA A 110 -0.37 -19.19 5.69
CA ALA A 110 -0.87 -18.56 6.89
C ALA A 110 -1.60 -19.58 7.76
N ASP A 111 -1.36 -19.47 9.05
CA ASP A 111 -1.98 -20.24 10.11
C ASP A 111 -2.33 -19.31 11.30
N LYS A 112 -2.76 -19.91 12.42
CA LYS A 112 -3.17 -19.18 13.63
C LYS A 112 -2.01 -18.53 14.40
N ASN A 113 -0.78 -18.96 14.14
CA ASN A 113 0.43 -18.53 14.83
C ASN A 113 1.39 -17.75 13.93
N ARG A 114 1.35 -17.98 12.61
CA ARG A 114 2.32 -17.46 11.65
C ARG A 114 1.72 -17.23 10.27
N ALA A 115 2.03 -16.08 9.69
CA ALA A 115 1.79 -15.76 8.30
C ALA A 115 3.13 -15.47 7.61
N GLU A 116 3.41 -16.16 6.51
CA GLU A 116 4.66 -16.02 5.74
C GLU A 116 4.33 -15.89 4.26
N ALA A 117 4.95 -14.90 3.63
CA ALA A 117 4.94 -14.70 2.19
C ALA A 117 6.37 -14.64 1.65
N GLU A 118 6.60 -15.29 0.52
CA GLU A 118 7.87 -15.30 -0.18
C GLU A 118 7.63 -15.13 -1.69
N ALA A 119 8.38 -14.22 -2.31
CA ALA A 119 8.42 -14.02 -3.75
C ALA A 119 9.86 -14.09 -4.24
N ASN A 120 10.09 -14.85 -5.30
CA ASN A 120 11.40 -15.06 -5.90
C ASN A 120 11.31 -14.94 -7.41
N LEU A 121 12.23 -14.17 -7.98
CA LEU A 121 12.31 -13.91 -9.40
C LEU A 121 13.79 -14.00 -9.84
N ALA A 122 14.05 -14.77 -10.90
CA ALA A 122 15.39 -14.94 -11.46
C ALA A 122 15.41 -14.66 -12.97
N ASN A 123 16.49 -14.01 -13.42
CA ASN A 123 16.74 -13.56 -14.79
C ASN A 123 15.50 -12.92 -15.41
N ALA A 124 15.03 -11.83 -14.80
CA ALA A 124 13.82 -11.16 -15.24
C ALA A 124 14.11 -9.90 -16.05
N GLU A 125 13.32 -9.71 -17.09
CA GLU A 125 13.35 -8.58 -17.99
C GLU A 125 11.94 -8.01 -18.15
N VAL A 126 11.78 -6.74 -17.80
CA VAL A 126 10.52 -6.01 -17.98
C VAL A 126 10.65 -5.12 -19.21
N HIS A 127 9.68 -5.19 -20.11
CA HIS A 127 9.56 -4.30 -21.26
C HIS A 127 8.31 -3.43 -21.11
N VAL A 128 8.38 -2.23 -21.68
CA VAL A 128 7.26 -1.31 -21.73
C VAL A 128 6.94 -0.97 -23.18
N PRO A 129 5.65 -0.71 -23.51
CA PRO A 129 5.27 -0.26 -24.84
C PRO A 129 6.08 0.99 -25.27
N GLY A 130 6.44 1.05 -26.56
CA GLY A 130 7.22 2.17 -27.13
C GLY A 130 8.74 2.06 -26.98
N LEU A 131 9.27 1.05 -26.27
CA LEU A 131 10.71 0.77 -26.16
C LEU A 131 11.03 -0.70 -26.51
N PRO A 132 10.90 -1.11 -27.79
CA PRO A 132 11.09 -2.51 -28.17
C PRO A 132 12.54 -3.01 -28.05
N LEU A 133 13.52 -2.10 -28.18
CA LEU A 133 14.95 -2.43 -28.17
C LEU A 133 15.57 -2.41 -26.77
N LEU A 134 14.92 -1.75 -25.80
CA LEU A 134 15.48 -1.52 -24.47
C LEU A 134 14.50 -2.06 -23.42
N SER A 135 14.97 -3.01 -22.61
CA SER A 135 14.24 -3.41 -21.42
C SER A 135 14.23 -2.26 -20.41
N LEU A 136 13.07 -2.02 -19.81
CA LEU A 136 12.91 -1.04 -18.74
C LEU A 136 13.85 -1.38 -17.59
N ILE A 137 13.83 -2.65 -17.18
CA ILE A 137 14.72 -3.18 -16.16
C ILE A 137 15.05 -4.65 -16.44
N GLN A 138 16.30 -5.02 -16.17
CA GLN A 138 16.78 -6.39 -16.14
C GLN A 138 17.42 -6.66 -14.78
N VAL A 139 17.08 -7.81 -14.19
CA VAL A 139 17.54 -8.25 -12.87
C VAL A 139 17.94 -9.72 -12.89
N GLU A 140 19.07 -10.04 -12.28
CA GLU A 140 19.55 -11.43 -12.18
C GLU A 140 18.78 -12.22 -11.12
N LYS A 141 18.66 -11.69 -9.90
CA LYS A 141 17.91 -12.36 -8.84
C LYS A 141 17.32 -11.37 -7.85
N VAL A 142 16.05 -11.57 -7.54
CA VAL A 142 15.27 -10.71 -6.68
C VAL A 142 14.44 -11.57 -5.73
N THR A 143 14.54 -11.30 -4.44
CA THR A 143 13.83 -12.06 -3.40
C THR A 143 13.21 -11.14 -2.38
N SER A 144 11.95 -11.40 -2.03
CA SER A 144 11.23 -10.70 -0.96
C SER A 144 10.59 -11.70 -0.03
N LYS A 145 10.65 -11.39 1.25
CA LYS A 145 10.13 -12.23 2.32
C LYS A 145 9.49 -11.38 3.40
N ALA A 146 8.28 -11.75 3.80
CA ALA A 146 7.56 -11.14 4.91
C ALA A 146 7.10 -12.25 5.87
N VAL A 147 7.40 -12.07 7.15
CA VAL A 147 7.03 -13.02 8.21
C VAL A 147 6.37 -12.26 9.36
N CYS A 148 5.17 -12.70 9.70
CA CYS A 148 4.34 -12.17 10.77
C CYS A 148 4.01 -13.31 11.73
N GLU A 149 4.62 -13.30 12.91
CA GLU A 149 4.37 -14.29 13.97
C GLU A 149 3.53 -13.66 15.08
N ALA A 150 2.59 -14.43 15.62
CA ALA A 150 1.78 -14.02 16.76
C ALA A 150 2.69 -13.65 17.95
N GLY A 151 2.45 -12.48 18.54
CA GLY A 151 3.20 -11.99 19.70
C GLY A 151 4.63 -11.50 19.42
N LYS A 152 5.10 -11.51 18.16
CA LYS A 152 6.42 -10.98 17.78
C LYS A 152 6.30 -9.80 16.82
N LYS A 153 7.40 -9.03 16.71
CA LYS A 153 7.49 -7.95 15.74
C LYS A 153 7.54 -8.53 14.32
N PRO A 154 6.69 -8.05 13.39
CA PRO A 154 6.75 -8.43 11.98
C PRO A 154 8.12 -8.13 11.36
N VAL A 155 8.58 -8.99 10.48
CA VAL A 155 9.87 -8.85 9.80
C VAL A 155 9.66 -8.91 8.29
N ALA A 156 10.16 -7.90 7.60
CA ALA A 156 10.22 -7.80 6.15
C ALA A 156 11.70 -7.77 5.72
N ALA A 157 12.05 -8.57 4.72
CA ALA A 157 13.37 -8.57 4.12
C ALA A 157 13.25 -8.62 2.59
N SER A 158 14.06 -7.80 1.94
CA SER A 158 14.16 -7.69 0.49
C SER A 158 15.62 -7.78 0.11
N ASN A 159 15.94 -8.50 -0.96
CA ASN A 159 17.29 -8.60 -1.47
C ASN A 159 17.30 -8.65 -3.00
N VAL A 160 18.25 -7.93 -3.58
CA VAL A 160 18.53 -7.92 -5.02
C VAL A 160 19.98 -8.33 -5.19
N LEU A 161 20.18 -9.48 -5.81
CA LEU A 161 21.48 -10.08 -6.01
C LEU A 161 21.85 -10.00 -7.49
N GLY A 162 23.05 -9.51 -7.77
CA GLY A 162 23.62 -9.44 -9.11
C GLY A 162 23.52 -8.06 -9.76
N THR A 163 23.65 -8.03 -11.09
CA THR A 163 23.56 -6.81 -11.87
C THR A 163 22.11 -6.37 -12.02
N VAL A 164 21.89 -5.05 -11.87
CA VAL A 164 20.65 -4.41 -12.28
C VAL A 164 20.95 -3.47 -13.44
N THR A 165 20.19 -3.61 -14.51
CA THR A 165 20.26 -2.75 -15.69
C THR A 165 18.93 -2.04 -15.84
N ALA A 166 18.92 -0.71 -15.98
CA ALA A 166 17.73 0.07 -16.25
C ALA A 166 17.90 0.84 -17.56
N LEU A 167 16.94 0.73 -18.48
CA LEU A 167 17.00 1.34 -19.81
C LEU A 167 18.32 1.03 -20.56
N GLY A 168 18.83 -0.20 -20.42
CA GLY A 168 20.10 -0.63 -21.02
C GLY A 168 21.38 -0.12 -20.32
N LYS A 169 21.29 0.62 -19.21
CA LYS A 169 22.44 1.07 -18.41
C LYS A 169 22.58 0.27 -17.13
N LYS A 170 23.79 -0.16 -16.81
CA LYS A 170 24.10 -0.82 -15.52
C LYS A 170 23.99 0.19 -14.38
N VAL A 171 23.23 -0.16 -13.34
CA VAL A 171 22.92 0.71 -12.20
C VAL A 171 23.43 0.05 -10.93
N THR A 172 24.13 0.84 -10.11
CA THR A 172 24.45 0.45 -8.73
C THR A 172 23.34 0.97 -7.83
N LEU A 173 22.57 0.08 -7.23
CA LEU A 173 21.49 0.47 -6.33
C LEU A 173 22.04 0.82 -4.94
N SER A 174 21.57 1.93 -4.38
CA SER A 174 21.92 2.37 -3.02
C SER A 174 20.77 2.12 -2.06
N ALA A 175 21.06 1.59 -0.86
CA ALA A 175 20.07 1.43 0.21
C ALA A 175 19.61 2.76 0.86
N GLY A 176 20.16 3.90 0.45
CA GLY A 176 19.91 5.23 1.03
C GLY A 176 18.88 6.09 0.31
N GLY A 177 18.18 5.57 -0.70
CA GLY A 177 17.14 6.32 -1.41
C GLY A 177 17.01 5.98 -2.90
N PRO A 178 16.08 6.64 -3.61
CA PRO A 178 15.78 6.34 -5.00
C PRO A 178 16.97 6.70 -5.91
N THR A 179 17.40 5.75 -6.74
CA THR A 179 18.40 5.94 -7.79
C THR A 179 17.72 6.38 -9.07
N LYS A 180 18.02 7.58 -9.55
CA LYS A 180 17.46 8.11 -10.80
C LYS A 180 18.36 7.77 -11.98
N VAL A 181 17.79 7.20 -13.02
CA VAL A 181 18.46 6.86 -14.28
C VAL A 181 17.76 7.60 -15.39
N GLU A 182 18.46 8.56 -15.98
CA GLU A 182 18.00 9.33 -17.11
C GLU A 182 18.72 8.90 -18.38
N VAL A 183 17.94 8.62 -19.43
CA VAL A 183 18.46 8.29 -20.75
C VAL A 183 17.91 9.30 -21.75
N PRO A 184 18.80 10.09 -22.39
CA PRO A 184 18.38 11.11 -23.34
C PRO A 184 17.47 10.54 -24.44
N LYS A 185 16.39 11.27 -24.75
CA LYS A 185 15.38 10.92 -25.77
C LYS A 185 14.59 9.63 -25.49
N VAL A 186 14.71 9.06 -24.29
CA VAL A 186 13.98 7.85 -23.85
C VAL A 186 13.11 8.18 -22.64
N GLY A 187 13.71 8.69 -21.57
CA GLY A 187 12.99 9.08 -20.36
C GLY A 187 13.78 8.88 -19.08
N LEU A 188 13.05 8.90 -17.97
CA LEU A 188 13.57 8.83 -16.62
C LEU A 188 12.93 7.66 -15.86
N VAL A 189 13.78 6.87 -15.22
CA VAL A 189 13.36 5.80 -14.31
C VAL A 189 13.95 6.08 -12.94
N SER A 190 13.09 6.10 -11.93
CA SER A 190 13.50 6.19 -10.54
C SER A 190 13.35 4.81 -9.90
N LEU A 191 14.47 4.23 -9.46
CA LEU A 191 14.54 2.91 -8.85
C LEU A 191 14.66 3.04 -7.34
N GLU A 192 13.74 2.44 -6.61
CA GLU A 192 13.80 2.33 -5.16
C GLU A 192 14.08 0.88 -4.78
N LEU A 193 15.22 0.67 -4.12
CA LEU A 193 15.66 -0.64 -3.68
C LEU A 193 15.08 -0.95 -2.31
N SER A 194 14.55 -2.17 -2.16
CA SER A 194 14.24 -2.79 -0.85
C SER A 194 13.29 -1.95 0.02
N GLY A 195 12.14 -1.58 -0.52
CA GLY A 195 11.07 -0.97 0.27
C GLY A 195 10.52 -2.00 1.27
N THR A 196 10.85 -1.82 2.55
CA THR A 196 10.28 -2.61 3.64
C THR A 196 9.43 -1.73 4.52
N GLU A 197 8.18 -2.14 4.72
CA GLU A 197 7.24 -1.46 5.60
C GLU A 197 6.82 -2.45 6.69
N THR A 198 7.09 -2.12 7.95
CA THR A 198 6.73 -2.97 9.09
C THR A 198 5.98 -2.14 10.12
N THR A 199 4.82 -2.65 10.55
CA THR A 199 4.01 -2.09 11.62
C THR A 199 3.94 -3.08 12.78
N SER A 200 3.10 -2.81 13.79
CA SER A 200 2.88 -3.74 14.91
C SER A 200 2.24 -5.06 14.49
N THR A 201 1.49 -5.07 13.38
CA THR A 201 0.66 -6.21 12.96
C THR A 201 0.86 -6.61 11.50
N THR A 202 1.65 -5.86 10.73
CA THR A 202 1.78 -6.07 9.28
C THR A 202 3.24 -5.91 8.88
N ALA A 203 3.68 -6.72 7.93
CA ALA A 203 4.95 -6.52 7.25
C ALA A 203 4.73 -6.64 5.74
N ALA A 204 5.33 -5.72 5.00
CA ALA A 204 5.39 -5.73 3.54
C ALA A 204 6.84 -5.53 3.10
N ALA A 205 7.26 -6.33 2.12
CA ALA A 205 8.58 -6.29 1.52
C ALA A 205 8.40 -6.23 0.00
N ALA A 206 8.90 -5.18 -0.62
CA ALA A 206 9.07 -5.08 -2.06
C ALA A 206 10.57 -5.02 -2.37
N ALA A 207 11.05 -5.87 -3.27
CA ALA A 207 12.47 -5.88 -3.56
C ALA A 207 12.88 -4.73 -4.47
N LEU A 208 12.05 -4.43 -5.48
CA LEU A 208 12.24 -3.27 -6.35
C LEU A 208 10.91 -2.60 -6.62
N ARG A 209 10.85 -1.29 -6.37
CA ARG A 209 9.79 -0.41 -6.82
C ARG A 209 10.38 0.56 -7.85
N LEU A 210 9.74 0.66 -9.00
CA LEU A 210 10.17 1.54 -10.08
C LEU A 210 9.07 2.55 -10.36
N LYS A 211 9.43 3.83 -10.32
CA LYS A 211 8.61 4.91 -10.90
C LYS A 211 9.14 5.19 -12.30
N VAL A 212 8.26 5.02 -13.28
CA VAL A 212 8.59 5.05 -14.70
C VAL A 212 7.95 6.29 -15.31
N SER A 213 8.74 7.07 -16.04
CA SER A 213 8.25 8.13 -16.91
C SER A 213 9.06 8.10 -18.21
N VAL A 214 8.44 7.57 -19.25
CA VAL A 214 9.06 7.34 -20.56
C VAL A 214 8.30 8.17 -21.59
N ASN A 215 9.03 9.01 -22.33
CA ASN A 215 8.51 9.80 -23.44
C ASN A 215 9.50 9.72 -24.60
N PRO A 216 9.39 8.69 -25.45
CA PRO A 216 10.36 8.48 -26.50
C PRO A 216 10.37 9.67 -27.49
N LEU A 217 11.56 10.18 -27.76
CA LEU A 217 11.84 11.32 -28.66
C LEU A 217 11.13 12.64 -28.28
N ASP A 218 10.56 12.75 -27.07
CA ASP A 218 9.77 13.89 -26.61
C ASP A 218 8.56 14.24 -27.51
N LEU A 219 8.10 13.27 -28.31
CA LEU A 219 7.06 13.48 -29.33
C LEU A 219 5.63 13.30 -28.79
N ASN A 220 5.45 12.94 -27.51
CA ASN A 220 4.13 12.75 -26.85
C ASN A 220 3.18 11.76 -27.54
N VAL A 221 3.72 10.84 -28.35
CA VAL A 221 2.92 9.86 -29.11
C VAL A 221 2.69 8.55 -28.35
N ALA A 222 3.57 8.21 -27.41
CA ALA A 222 3.51 7.01 -26.58
C ALA A 222 4.17 7.28 -25.22
N GLN A 223 3.57 8.18 -24.44
CA GLN A 223 4.07 8.45 -23.09
C GLN A 223 3.62 7.31 -22.17
N VAL A 224 4.54 6.74 -21.41
CA VAL A 224 4.24 5.71 -20.40
C VAL A 224 4.62 6.25 -19.04
N GLU A 225 3.64 6.36 -18.16
CA GLU A 225 3.82 6.76 -16.77
C GLU A 225 3.25 5.70 -15.84
N GLY A 226 3.91 5.43 -14.73
CA GLY A 226 3.34 4.54 -13.73
C GLY A 226 4.37 3.88 -12.81
N GLU A 227 3.94 2.78 -12.21
CA GLU A 227 4.72 2.04 -11.24
C GLU A 227 4.84 0.56 -11.59
N VAL A 228 6.02 0.01 -11.38
CA VAL A 228 6.32 -1.41 -11.52
C VAL A 228 6.96 -1.90 -10.22
N VAL A 229 6.37 -2.93 -9.63
CA VAL A 229 6.84 -3.57 -8.39
C VAL A 229 7.23 -5.02 -8.71
N LEU A 230 8.48 -5.38 -8.38
CA LEU A 230 9.02 -6.72 -8.57
C LEU A 230 9.25 -7.40 -7.22
N ALA A 231 8.77 -8.63 -7.13
CA ALA A 231 8.76 -9.47 -5.93
C ALA A 231 8.22 -8.73 -4.71
N GLU A 232 6.92 -8.80 -4.52
CA GLU A 232 6.21 -8.26 -3.37
C GLU A 232 5.77 -9.40 -2.46
N ALA A 233 5.98 -9.24 -1.16
CA ALA A 233 5.50 -10.14 -0.12
C ALA A 233 4.84 -9.31 0.98
N HIS A 234 3.63 -9.69 1.38
CA HIS A 234 2.91 -9.07 2.48
C HIS A 234 2.41 -10.13 3.46
N CYS A 235 2.40 -9.78 4.74
CA CYS A 235 1.78 -10.57 5.77
C CYS A 235 1.07 -9.68 6.81
N GLU A 236 0.04 -10.26 7.42
CA GLU A 236 -0.72 -9.71 8.51
C GLU A 236 -0.71 -10.73 9.65
N THR A 237 -0.33 -10.27 10.83
CA THR A 237 -0.24 -11.08 12.05
C THR A 237 -1.64 -11.62 12.38
N PRO A 238 -1.79 -12.93 12.62
CA PRO A 238 -3.04 -13.49 13.12
C PRO A 238 -3.46 -12.77 14.41
N ALA A 239 -4.77 -12.65 14.62
CA ALA A 239 -5.32 -12.20 15.89
C ALA A 239 -5.07 -13.26 16.98
N GLY A 240 -3.83 -13.30 17.48
CA GLY A 240 -3.42 -14.09 18.63
C GLY A 240 -3.52 -13.27 19.93
N PRO A 241 -3.51 -13.93 21.10
CA PRO A 241 -3.48 -13.23 22.38
C PRO A 241 -2.28 -12.27 22.41
N ALA A 242 -2.53 -11.03 22.86
CA ALA A 242 -1.52 -10.00 22.97
C ALA A 242 -0.31 -10.51 23.75
N PRO A 243 0.93 -10.09 23.39
CA PRO A 243 2.10 -10.46 24.17
C PRO A 243 1.92 -10.01 25.61
N GLU A 244 1.93 -10.95 26.55
CA GLU A 244 1.96 -10.64 27.97
C GLU A 244 3.24 -9.82 28.25
N PRO A 245 3.15 -8.70 28.97
CA PRO A 245 4.34 -7.96 29.36
C PRO A 245 5.19 -8.89 30.22
N SER A 246 6.42 -9.13 29.78
CA SER A 246 7.43 -9.88 30.54
C SER A 246 7.52 -9.29 31.95
N GLY A 247 7.01 -10.03 32.93
CA GLY A 247 7.03 -9.63 34.33
C GLY A 247 8.47 -9.40 34.76
N ALA A 248 8.80 -8.15 35.07
CA ALA A 248 9.95 -7.88 35.90
C ALA A 248 9.70 -8.52 37.26
N ASP A 249 10.56 -9.46 37.66
CA ASP A 249 10.64 -10.03 39.00
C ASP A 249 10.76 -8.91 40.05
N VAL A 250 9.64 -8.43 40.57
CA VAL A 250 9.63 -7.59 41.77
C VAL A 250 9.47 -8.51 42.97
N LYS A 251 10.62 -8.87 43.55
CA LYS A 251 10.71 -9.55 44.84
C LYS A 251 10.02 -8.70 45.92
N ALA A 252 8.92 -9.20 46.47
CA ALA A 252 8.27 -8.58 47.62
C ALA A 252 9.20 -8.61 48.85
N GLN A 253 9.66 -7.45 49.30
CA GLN A 253 10.33 -7.29 50.58
C GLN A 253 9.27 -7.06 51.66
N SER A 254 9.03 -8.08 52.48
CA SER A 254 8.33 -7.94 53.75
C SER A 254 9.22 -7.16 54.72
N ALA A 255 8.73 -6.03 55.25
CA ALA A 255 9.30 -5.36 56.41
C ALA A 255 8.20 -4.97 57.39
N ALA A 256 8.54 -5.12 58.66
CA ALA A 256 7.67 -5.33 59.81
C ALA A 256 6.93 -4.08 60.33
N SER A 257 5.92 -4.37 61.15
CA SER A 257 5.10 -3.49 61.97
C SER A 257 5.87 -2.40 62.74
N GLY A 258 5.30 -1.19 62.77
CA GLY A 258 5.70 -0.10 63.66
C GLY A 258 4.65 1.01 63.72
N THR A 259 4.11 1.22 64.92
CA THR A 259 2.99 2.10 65.30
C THR A 259 3.35 3.60 65.28
N GLY A 260 2.42 4.48 64.85
CA GLY A 260 2.54 5.94 65.05
C GLY A 260 1.52 6.77 64.26
N ALA A 261 0.93 7.78 64.89
CA ALA A 261 -0.35 8.39 64.55
C ALA A 261 -0.35 9.58 63.55
N ALA A 262 -1.59 9.90 63.09
CA ALA A 262 -2.18 11.21 62.74
C ALA A 262 -2.46 11.54 61.25
N LEU A 263 -3.78 11.65 60.94
CA LEU A 263 -4.52 12.62 60.11
C LEU A 263 -3.84 13.10 58.80
N THR A 264 -4.43 12.97 57.61
CA THR A 264 -5.70 13.59 57.16
C THR A 264 -6.29 12.86 55.94
N ASN A 265 -7.60 12.97 55.76
CA ASN A 265 -8.33 12.62 54.54
C ASN A 265 -7.71 13.26 53.30
N ASP A 266 -7.42 12.47 52.27
CA ASP A 266 -7.78 12.81 50.89
C ASP A 266 -7.74 11.54 50.03
N ALA A 267 -8.92 11.11 49.59
CA ALA A 267 -9.09 10.02 48.66
C ALA A 267 -8.87 10.56 47.24
N ASN A 268 -7.66 10.42 46.71
CA ASN A 268 -7.39 10.53 45.28
C ASN A 268 -6.17 9.67 44.92
N LEU A 269 -6.42 8.42 44.50
CA LEU A 269 -5.40 7.58 43.87
C LEU A 269 -6.01 6.87 42.66
N ALA A 270 -6.09 7.62 41.57
CA ALA A 270 -5.99 7.12 40.20
C ALA A 270 -5.48 8.27 39.31
N GLU A 271 -4.27 8.77 39.59
CA GLU A 271 -3.59 9.74 38.73
C GLU A 271 -2.38 9.09 38.06
N THR A 272 -2.64 8.42 36.94
CA THR A 272 -1.59 8.03 36.01
C THR A 272 -1.21 9.24 35.16
N GLY A 273 0.00 9.75 35.35
CA GLY A 273 0.77 10.40 34.28
C GLY A 273 0.50 11.89 34.01
N GLY A 274 0.67 12.75 35.00
CA GLY A 274 0.77 14.20 34.83
C GLY A 274 2.21 14.66 34.56
N GLY A 275 2.64 14.65 33.29
CA GLY A 275 3.86 15.34 32.86
C GLY A 275 3.68 16.86 32.88
N SER A 276 4.72 17.58 33.30
CA SER A 276 4.75 19.00 33.70
C SER A 276 4.53 20.07 32.60
N MET A 277 3.68 19.81 31.60
CA MET A 277 3.40 20.75 30.48
C MET A 277 1.89 21.00 30.26
N THR A 278 1.02 20.51 31.13
CA THR A 278 -0.44 20.50 30.94
C THR A 278 -1.23 21.80 31.20
N PRO A 279 -0.74 22.89 31.85
CA PRO A 279 -1.57 24.09 31.98
C PRO A 279 -1.66 24.92 30.67
N TYR A 280 -0.73 24.74 29.73
CA TYR A 280 -0.71 25.53 28.48
C TYR A 280 -1.67 25.00 27.40
N VAL A 281 -2.00 23.71 27.42
CA VAL A 281 -2.88 23.10 26.39
C VAL A 281 -4.37 23.34 26.69
N ALA A 282 -4.75 23.42 27.97
CA ALA A 282 -6.14 23.74 28.34
C ALA A 282 -6.50 25.22 28.12
N GLY A 283 -5.51 26.14 28.11
CA GLY A 283 -5.73 27.57 27.88
C GLY A 283 -5.84 27.98 26.40
N GLY A 284 -5.17 27.26 25.48
CA GLY A 284 -5.09 27.65 24.06
C GLY A 284 -6.37 27.45 23.25
N ALA A 285 -7.23 26.50 23.65
CA ALA A 285 -8.41 26.12 22.88
C ALA A 285 -9.55 27.18 22.92
N LEU A 286 -9.63 27.98 23.97
CA LEU A 286 -10.68 29.02 24.10
C LEU A 286 -10.39 30.27 23.25
N ALA A 287 -9.12 30.56 22.95
CA ALA A 287 -8.75 31.71 22.11
C ALA A 287 -9.09 31.49 20.62
N LEU A 288 -8.94 30.26 20.11
CA LEU A 288 -9.22 29.93 18.70
C LEU A 288 -10.72 29.91 18.37
N LEU A 289 -11.58 29.59 19.35
CA LEU A 289 -13.04 29.66 19.20
C LEU A 289 -13.56 31.11 19.17
N GLY A 290 -12.90 32.05 19.86
CA GLY A 290 -13.26 33.47 19.83
C GLY A 290 -13.00 34.15 18.48
N ILE A 291 -11.93 33.77 17.78
CA ILE A 291 -11.56 34.35 16.48
C ILE A 291 -12.43 33.77 15.35
N GLY A 292 -12.82 32.49 15.42
CA GLY A 292 -13.65 31.85 14.40
C GLY A 292 -15.08 32.39 14.30
N VAL A 293 -15.69 32.79 15.43
CA VAL A 293 -17.08 33.29 15.46
C VAL A 293 -17.20 34.71 14.88
N THR A 294 -16.17 35.55 15.01
CA THR A 294 -16.21 36.92 14.49
C THR A 294 -16.09 36.99 12.96
N ALA A 295 -15.34 36.08 12.33
CA ALA A 295 -15.21 36.02 10.87
C ALA A 295 -16.53 35.65 10.16
N LEU A 296 -17.35 34.79 10.76
CA LEU A 296 -18.58 34.28 10.15
C LEU A 296 -19.75 35.29 10.21
N VAL A 297 -19.70 36.23 11.17
CA VAL A 297 -20.70 37.31 11.30
C VAL A 297 -20.41 38.46 10.32
N VAL A 298 -19.13 38.74 10.02
CA VAL A 298 -18.76 39.81 9.07
C VAL A 298 -19.04 39.41 7.62
N THR A 299 -18.85 38.14 7.23
CA THR A 299 -19.14 37.69 5.85
C THR A 299 -20.63 37.59 5.53
N ARG A 300 -21.49 37.40 6.55
CA ARG A 300 -22.95 37.42 6.37
C ARG A 300 -23.52 38.82 6.17
N ARG A 301 -22.84 39.87 6.66
CA ARG A 301 -23.32 41.25 6.56
C ARG A 301 -22.90 41.97 5.28
N GLY A 302 -21.89 41.46 4.58
CA GLY A 302 -21.43 41.99 3.28
C GLY A 302 -22.20 41.47 2.05
N ARG A 303 -23.23 40.63 2.23
CA ARG A 303 -24.02 40.05 1.12
C ARG A 303 -25.47 40.53 1.09
N SER A 304 -25.77 41.60 1.82
CA SER A 304 -27.08 42.26 1.87
C SER A 304 -26.99 43.77 1.57
N SER A 305 -26.07 44.17 0.71
CA SER A 305 -26.10 45.49 0.07
C SER A 305 -25.80 45.36 -1.42
#